data_AF-A0A6P1T3U7-F1
#
_entry.id   AF-A0A6P1T3U7-F1
#
_cell.length_a   1.000
_cell.length_b   1.000
_cell.length_c   1.000
_cell.angle_alpha   90.00
_cell.angle_beta   90.00
_cell.angle_gamma   90.00
#
_symmetry.space_group_name_H-M   'P 1'
#
loop_
_entity.id
_entity.type
_entity.pdbx_description
1 polymer ?
#
loop_
_entity_poly.entity_id
_entity_poly.type
_entity_poly.pdbx_seq_one_letter_code
_entity_poly.pdbx_strand_id
1 'polypeptide(L)'
;MPNLPLSDLSMTLALQRQSRDLRSAMEAAGFEMTTGLQSDIIEATGGNVEQVFAIDRSLKLLAEQSRGLVQAKNRADITQIALGVVQDSGGDIGLDLGAAISRGDLVSADQVARAAGQALDAVVGALNSSFGGRFLFSGAAEGNQSIASADTILADVKALIDAAPDATTAIADVDSYFDDPGGDFETMIYLGSTEDAPGVLTPDGDRIDYMLRGDAQPFRDMLKGLAIAASFESTVFASSPTDKTAVFTSAAGVIENARQNTVDLRAHLGVEEQNIARTQSFIETQKSALELSRSDLAGVDPYEAATRFLALENQLTAAYTVASRISNLRLTNFLR
;
A
#
# COMPACT_ATOMS: atom_id res chain seq x y z
N MET A 1 25.73 19.37 -75.13
CA MET A 1 24.90 19.82 -73.98
C MET A 1 25.31 18.99 -72.78
N PRO A 2 25.78 19.60 -71.67
CA PRO A 2 26.22 18.84 -70.50
C PRO A 2 24.99 18.39 -69.71
N ASN A 3 24.90 17.09 -69.41
CA ASN A 3 23.90 16.54 -68.51
C ASN A 3 24.12 17.10 -67.09
N LEU A 4 23.10 17.77 -66.57
CA LEU A 4 23.06 18.42 -65.26
C LEU A 4 23.27 17.44 -64.08
N PRO A 5 23.68 17.93 -62.88
CA PRO A 5 23.91 17.19 -61.63
C PRO A 5 22.66 16.55 -60.98
N LEU A 6 21.54 16.44 -61.68
CA LEU A 6 20.31 15.82 -61.17
C LEU A 6 20.50 14.36 -60.75
N SER A 7 21.38 13.62 -61.45
CA SER A 7 21.62 12.18 -61.20
C SER A 7 22.25 11.90 -59.84
N ASP A 8 23.14 12.77 -59.36
CA ASP A 8 23.90 12.55 -58.12
C ASP A 8 23.05 12.91 -56.88
N LEU A 9 22.22 13.94 -57.00
CA LEU A 9 21.20 14.26 -55.99
C LEU A 9 20.12 13.18 -55.91
N SER A 10 19.62 12.67 -57.04
CA SER A 10 18.65 11.57 -57.03
C SER A 10 19.22 10.28 -56.43
N MET A 11 20.49 9.98 -56.70
CA MET A 11 21.15 8.78 -56.19
C MET A 11 21.42 8.88 -54.68
N THR A 12 21.84 10.04 -54.20
CA THR A 12 22.02 10.29 -52.75
C THR A 12 20.68 10.30 -52.01
N LEU A 13 19.63 10.89 -52.56
CA LEU A 13 18.28 10.83 -51.98
C LEU A 13 17.72 9.40 -51.97
N ALA A 14 17.99 8.60 -53.01
CA ALA A 14 17.60 7.20 -53.05
C ALA A 14 18.31 6.36 -51.97
N LEU A 15 19.62 6.54 -51.81
CA LEU A 15 20.39 5.88 -50.73
C LEU A 15 19.92 6.30 -49.35
N GLN A 16 19.63 7.59 -49.15
CA GLN A 16 19.08 8.09 -47.88
C GLN A 16 17.70 7.50 -47.56
N ARG A 17 16.82 7.33 -48.55
CA ARG A 17 15.54 6.65 -48.36
C ARG A 17 15.75 5.18 -48.01
N GLN A 18 16.56 4.46 -48.78
CA GLN A 18 16.86 3.05 -48.52
C GLN A 18 17.45 2.82 -47.13
N SER A 19 18.38 3.67 -46.68
CA SER A 19 18.93 3.56 -45.31
C SER A 19 17.88 3.84 -44.23
N ARG A 20 16.92 4.74 -44.48
CA ARG A 20 15.80 4.97 -43.54
C ARG A 20 14.86 3.77 -43.49
N ASP A 21 14.53 3.20 -44.64
CA ASP A 21 13.63 2.05 -44.74
C ASP A 21 14.24 0.82 -44.06
N LEU A 22 15.53 0.54 -44.32
CA LEU A 22 16.28 -0.54 -43.66
C LEU A 22 16.37 -0.34 -42.15
N ARG A 23 16.55 0.90 -41.69
CA ARG A 23 16.56 1.21 -40.26
C ARG A 23 15.20 0.98 -39.62
N SER A 24 14.13 1.45 -40.26
CA SER A 24 12.76 1.26 -39.79
C SER A 24 12.40 -0.23 -39.72
N ALA A 25 12.74 -1.00 -40.76
CA ALA A 25 12.51 -2.44 -40.78
C ALA A 25 13.34 -3.18 -39.71
N MET A 26 14.56 -2.72 -39.45
CA MET A 26 15.42 -3.28 -38.39
C MET A 26 14.86 -2.99 -37.00
N GLU A 27 14.39 -1.76 -36.75
CA GLU A 27 13.72 -1.38 -35.50
C GLU A 27 12.44 -2.23 -35.28
N ALA A 28 11.65 -2.43 -36.34
CA ALA A 28 10.50 -3.32 -36.33
C ALA A 28 10.87 -4.77 -36.00
N ALA A 29 11.87 -5.35 -36.69
CA ALA A 29 12.34 -6.72 -36.40
C ALA A 29 12.94 -6.85 -34.99
N GLY A 30 13.57 -5.79 -34.48
CA GLY A 30 14.08 -5.73 -33.10
C GLY A 30 12.95 -5.71 -32.07
N PHE A 31 11.88 -4.96 -32.33
CA PHE A 31 10.66 -4.99 -31.52
C PHE A 31 10.01 -6.38 -31.55
N GLU A 32 9.86 -6.98 -32.74
CA GLU A 32 9.28 -8.32 -32.94
C GLU A 32 10.07 -9.41 -32.21
N MET A 33 11.40 -9.38 -32.29
CA MET A 33 12.26 -10.34 -31.61
C MET A 33 12.19 -10.22 -30.08
N THR A 34 12.03 -9.00 -29.55
CA THR A 34 12.05 -8.77 -28.09
C THR A 34 10.68 -8.96 -27.44
N THR A 35 9.61 -8.64 -28.16
CA THR A 35 8.24 -8.71 -27.66
C THR A 35 7.48 -9.95 -28.09
N GLY A 36 7.95 -10.64 -29.14
CA GLY A 36 7.23 -11.75 -29.77
C GLY A 36 5.96 -11.32 -30.51
N LEU A 37 5.81 -10.03 -30.81
CA LEU A 37 4.61 -9.45 -31.42
C LEU A 37 4.97 -8.71 -32.71
N GLN A 38 4.14 -8.91 -33.73
CA GLN A 38 4.28 -8.26 -35.03
C GLN A 38 4.21 -6.73 -34.88
N SER A 39 5.15 -6.03 -35.51
CA SER A 39 5.24 -4.57 -35.45
C SER A 39 4.09 -3.89 -36.19
N ASP A 40 3.66 -4.46 -37.31
CA ASP A 40 2.48 -4.04 -38.05
C ASP A 40 1.24 -4.84 -37.61
N ILE A 41 0.49 -4.27 -36.67
CA ILE A 41 -0.74 -4.87 -36.14
C ILE A 41 -1.84 -4.91 -37.22
N ILE A 42 -1.83 -3.99 -38.19
CA ILE A 42 -2.83 -3.98 -39.26
C ILE A 42 -2.60 -5.18 -40.19
N GLU A 43 -1.35 -5.42 -40.57
CA GLU A 43 -0.98 -6.60 -41.35
C GLU A 43 -1.24 -7.89 -40.57
N ALA A 44 -0.85 -7.94 -39.29
CA ALA A 44 -1.06 -9.11 -38.42
C ALA A 44 -2.52 -9.53 -38.31
N THR A 45 -3.41 -8.54 -38.17
CA THR A 45 -4.85 -8.77 -37.93
C THR A 45 -5.69 -8.81 -39.21
N GLY A 46 -5.06 -8.78 -40.38
CA GLY A 46 -5.78 -8.69 -41.66
C GLY A 46 -6.67 -7.44 -41.77
N GLY A 47 -6.31 -6.36 -41.07
CA GLY A 47 -7.05 -5.09 -41.02
C GLY A 47 -8.02 -4.92 -39.85
N ASN A 48 -8.25 -5.94 -39.02
CA ASN A 48 -9.15 -5.84 -37.86
C ASN A 48 -8.39 -5.67 -36.53
N VAL A 49 -7.95 -4.44 -36.28
CA VAL A 49 -7.18 -4.07 -35.08
C VAL A 49 -8.01 -3.92 -33.81
N GLU A 50 -9.35 -3.93 -33.91
CA GLU A 50 -10.26 -3.63 -32.78
C GLU A 50 -10.03 -4.58 -31.60
N GLN A 51 -9.88 -5.87 -31.87
CA GLN A 51 -9.68 -6.89 -30.85
C GLN A 51 -8.35 -6.71 -30.11
N VAL A 52 -7.26 -6.45 -30.83
CA VAL A 52 -5.94 -6.23 -30.23
C VAL A 52 -5.94 -4.98 -29.35
N PHE A 53 -6.56 -3.88 -29.80
CA PHE A 53 -6.68 -2.67 -28.98
C PHE A 53 -7.56 -2.86 -27.75
N ALA A 54 -8.62 -3.67 -27.84
CA ALA A 54 -9.46 -4.01 -26.69
C ALA A 54 -8.69 -4.84 -25.66
N ILE A 55 -7.87 -5.80 -26.11
CA ILE A 55 -6.99 -6.59 -25.25
C ILE A 55 -5.94 -5.70 -24.57
N ASP A 56 -5.24 -4.85 -25.34
CA ASP A 56 -4.23 -3.93 -24.80
C ASP A 56 -4.80 -2.99 -23.74
N ARG A 57 -6.02 -2.48 -23.96
CA ARG A 57 -6.73 -1.67 -22.97
C ARG A 57 -7.00 -2.46 -21.70
N SER A 58 -7.47 -3.70 -21.83
CA SER A 58 -7.79 -4.58 -20.70
C SER A 58 -6.54 -4.94 -19.90
N LEU A 59 -5.43 -5.26 -20.57
CA LEU A 59 -4.13 -5.50 -19.94
C LEU A 59 -3.63 -4.28 -19.16
N LYS A 60 -3.75 -3.07 -19.72
CA LYS A 60 -3.40 -1.82 -19.02
C LYS A 60 -4.25 -1.60 -17.76
N LEU A 61 -5.56 -1.83 -17.86
CA LEU A 61 -6.47 -1.70 -16.71
C LEU A 61 -6.11 -2.70 -15.59
N LEU A 62 -5.92 -3.98 -15.95
CA LEU A 62 -5.52 -5.03 -15.02
C LEU A 62 -4.15 -4.75 -14.39
N ALA A 63 -3.22 -4.13 -15.12
CA ALA A 63 -1.92 -3.74 -14.58
C ALA A 63 -2.04 -2.63 -13.53
N GLU A 64 -2.86 -1.61 -13.75
CA GLU A 64 -3.09 -0.56 -12.74
C GLU A 64 -3.83 -1.10 -11.51
N GLN A 65 -4.85 -1.95 -11.70
CA GLN A 65 -5.55 -2.61 -10.60
C GLN A 65 -4.62 -3.50 -9.77
N SER A 66 -3.74 -4.26 -10.43
CA SER A 66 -2.71 -5.08 -9.78
C SER A 66 -1.78 -4.25 -8.90
N ARG A 67 -1.33 -3.08 -9.36
CA ARG A 67 -0.52 -2.16 -8.53
C ARG A 67 -1.28 -1.67 -7.31
N GLY A 68 -2.56 -1.32 -7.47
CA GLY A 68 -3.44 -0.94 -6.36
C GLY A 68 -3.56 -2.05 -5.31
N LEU A 69 -3.77 -3.30 -5.74
CA LEU A 69 -3.86 -4.45 -4.83
C LEU A 69 -2.53 -4.76 -4.12
N VAL A 70 -1.39 -4.58 -4.79
CA VAL A 70 -0.08 -4.73 -4.13
C VAL A 70 0.10 -3.70 -3.02
N GLN A 71 -0.27 -2.43 -3.27
CA GLN A 71 -0.24 -1.41 -2.23
C GLN A 71 -1.21 -1.72 -1.09
N ALA A 72 -2.42 -2.16 -1.42
CA ALA A 72 -3.42 -2.56 -0.43
C ALA A 72 -2.92 -3.71 0.45
N LYS A 73 -2.35 -4.75 -0.16
CA LYS A 73 -1.73 -5.86 0.56
C LYS A 73 -0.66 -5.39 1.54
N ASN A 74 0.29 -4.57 1.08
CA ASN A 74 1.38 -4.09 1.95
C ASN A 74 0.85 -3.25 3.12
N ARG A 75 -0.19 -2.44 2.89
CA ARG A 75 -0.85 -1.67 3.95
C ARG A 75 -1.57 -2.58 4.94
N ALA A 76 -2.30 -3.59 4.46
CA ALA A 76 -2.97 -4.58 5.29
C ALA A 76 -1.96 -5.37 6.14
N ASP A 77 -0.85 -5.82 5.55
CA ASP A 77 0.21 -6.56 6.26
C ASP A 77 0.81 -5.70 7.41
N ILE A 78 1.07 -4.41 7.18
CA ILE A 78 1.56 -3.50 8.23
C ILE A 78 0.49 -3.24 9.28
N THR A 79 -0.77 -3.14 8.87
CA THR A 79 -1.90 -2.99 9.79
C THR A 79 -2.01 -4.22 10.70
N GLN A 80 -1.88 -5.45 10.18
CA GLN A 80 -1.82 -6.66 10.99
C GLN A 80 -0.68 -6.65 12.02
N ILE A 81 0.50 -6.17 11.61
CA ILE A 81 1.65 -6.04 12.52
C ILE A 81 1.31 -5.05 13.64
N ALA A 82 0.75 -3.88 13.30
CA ALA A 82 0.35 -2.88 14.28
C ALA A 82 -0.71 -3.43 15.25
N LEU A 83 -1.73 -4.13 14.76
CA LEU A 83 -2.73 -4.79 15.60
C LEU A 83 -2.13 -5.88 16.50
N GLY A 84 -1.09 -6.58 16.04
CA GLY A 84 -0.32 -7.50 16.87
C GLY A 84 0.31 -6.80 18.07
N VAL A 85 0.95 -5.65 17.84
CA VAL A 85 1.53 -4.83 18.91
C VAL A 85 0.44 -4.36 19.89
N VAL A 86 -0.71 -3.91 19.38
CA VAL A 86 -1.86 -3.48 20.21
C VAL A 86 -2.36 -4.62 21.09
N GLN A 87 -2.55 -5.80 20.50
CA GLN A 87 -3.05 -6.98 21.21
C GLN A 87 -2.08 -7.45 22.29
N ASP A 88 -0.79 -7.58 21.96
CA ASP A 88 0.19 -8.20 22.85
C ASP A 88 0.61 -7.23 23.97
N SER A 89 0.95 -5.98 23.61
CA SER A 89 1.38 -4.97 24.59
C SER A 89 0.27 -4.59 25.56
N GLY A 90 -0.97 -4.52 25.08
CA GLY A 90 -2.13 -4.25 25.90
C GLY A 90 -2.55 -5.46 26.74
N GLY A 91 -2.64 -6.63 26.10
CA GLY A 91 -3.16 -7.84 26.72
C GLY A 91 -2.36 -8.34 27.92
N ASP A 92 -1.04 -8.29 27.85
CA ASP A 92 -0.17 -8.74 28.95
C ASP A 92 -0.43 -7.92 30.23
N ILE A 93 -0.66 -6.61 30.10
CA ILE A 93 -1.00 -5.73 31.24
C ILE A 93 -2.33 -6.14 31.86
N GLY A 94 -3.36 -6.38 31.05
CA GLY A 94 -4.69 -6.77 31.55
C GLY A 94 -4.66 -8.08 32.34
N LEU A 95 -3.96 -9.08 31.81
CA LEU A 95 -3.81 -10.39 32.45
C LEU A 95 -3.01 -10.31 33.75
N ASP A 96 -1.86 -9.66 33.74
CA ASP A 96 -0.98 -9.54 34.90
C ASP A 96 -1.64 -8.72 36.01
N LEU A 97 -2.32 -7.63 35.65
CA LEU A 97 -3.04 -6.77 36.57
C LEU A 97 -4.22 -7.52 37.22
N GLY A 98 -5.04 -8.20 36.41
CA GLY A 98 -6.15 -9.03 36.90
C GLY A 98 -5.67 -10.15 37.84
N ALA A 99 -4.54 -10.78 37.53
CA ALA A 99 -3.95 -11.81 38.36
C ALA A 99 -3.42 -11.27 39.70
N ALA A 100 -2.77 -10.10 39.70
CA ALA A 100 -2.29 -9.44 40.93
C ALA A 100 -3.44 -9.06 41.86
N ILE A 101 -4.51 -8.48 41.31
CA ILE A 101 -5.73 -8.12 42.05
C ILE A 101 -6.40 -9.35 42.65
N SER A 102 -6.52 -10.43 41.89
CA SER A 102 -7.15 -11.68 42.35
C SER A 102 -6.43 -12.30 43.55
N ARG A 103 -5.12 -12.04 43.70
CA ARG A 103 -4.31 -12.46 44.85
C ARG A 103 -4.35 -11.46 46.01
N GLY A 104 -4.96 -10.29 45.83
CA GLY A 104 -4.91 -9.18 46.79
C GLY A 104 -3.53 -8.52 46.89
N ASP A 105 -2.67 -8.70 45.89
CA ASP A 105 -1.28 -8.22 45.90
C ASP A 105 -1.17 -6.86 45.17
N LEU A 106 -1.44 -5.79 45.93
CA LEU A 106 -1.40 -4.43 45.40
C LEU A 106 0.01 -3.95 45.06
N VAL A 107 1.06 -4.54 45.64
CA VAL A 107 2.45 -4.19 45.31
C VAL A 107 2.79 -4.68 43.91
N SER A 108 2.43 -5.93 43.60
CA SER A 108 2.57 -6.45 42.24
C SER A 108 1.70 -5.68 41.25
N ALA A 109 0.47 -5.31 41.63
CA ALA A 109 -0.41 -4.51 40.78
C ALA A 109 0.22 -3.15 40.43
N ASP A 110 0.88 -2.48 41.38
CA ASP A 110 1.61 -1.22 41.13
C ASP A 110 2.79 -1.40 40.19
N GLN A 111 3.48 -2.53 40.26
CA GLN A 111 4.59 -2.81 39.36
C GLN A 111 4.09 -3.02 37.92
N VAL A 112 2.97 -3.71 37.74
CA VAL A 112 2.33 -3.88 36.42
C VAL A 112 1.80 -2.54 35.90
N ALA A 113 1.19 -1.74 36.76
CA ALA A 113 0.68 -0.42 36.42
C ALA A 113 1.77 0.55 35.90
N ARG A 114 3.00 0.45 36.42
CA ARG A 114 4.15 1.20 35.88
C ARG A 114 4.48 0.82 34.43
N ALA A 115 4.29 -0.46 34.08
CA ALA A 115 4.49 -0.93 32.70
C ALA A 115 3.34 -0.50 31.77
N ALA A 116 2.14 -0.23 32.30
CA ALA A 116 0.99 0.20 31.51
C ALA A 116 1.24 1.50 30.73
N GLY A 117 2.02 2.44 31.27
CA GLY A 117 2.40 3.67 30.55
C GLY A 117 3.29 3.40 29.34
N GLN A 118 4.21 2.43 29.44
CA GLN A 118 5.04 2.00 28.32
C GLN A 118 4.23 1.24 27.26
N ALA A 119 3.28 0.41 27.71
CA ALA A 119 2.34 -0.26 26.82
C ALA A 119 1.43 0.75 26.10
N LEU A 120 0.97 1.81 26.78
CA LEU A 120 0.19 2.89 26.16
C LEU A 120 0.99 3.58 25.04
N ASP A 121 2.26 3.90 25.28
CA ASP A 121 3.14 4.49 24.26
C ASP A 121 3.33 3.55 23.06
N ALA A 122 3.53 2.24 23.31
CA ALA A 122 3.62 1.25 22.25
C ALA A 122 2.32 1.14 21.41
N VAL A 123 1.16 1.16 22.07
CA VAL A 123 -0.15 1.13 21.40
C VAL A 123 -0.37 2.38 20.56
N VAL A 124 -0.10 3.57 21.12
CA VAL A 124 -0.21 4.84 20.39
C VAL A 124 0.75 4.86 19.20
N GLY A 125 1.98 4.37 19.37
CA GLY A 125 2.95 4.23 18.29
C GLY A 125 2.47 3.30 17.18
N ALA A 126 1.85 2.17 17.53
CA ALA A 126 1.26 1.23 16.57
C ALA A 126 0.09 1.86 15.79
N LEU A 127 -0.80 2.57 16.47
CA LEU A 127 -1.93 3.29 15.85
C LEU A 127 -1.49 4.49 15.00
N ASN A 128 -0.29 5.01 15.22
CA ASN A 128 0.36 6.02 14.40
C ASN A 128 1.33 5.43 13.36
N SER A 129 1.22 4.13 13.04
CA SER A 129 1.98 3.53 11.95
C SER A 129 1.60 4.11 10.58
N SER A 130 2.60 4.22 9.69
CA SER A 130 2.44 4.77 8.35
C SER A 130 3.12 3.91 7.28
N PHE A 131 2.59 3.98 6.07
CA PHE A 131 3.16 3.35 4.88
C PHE A 131 3.23 4.36 3.75
N GLY A 132 4.42 4.55 3.16
CA GLY A 132 4.61 5.52 2.08
C GLY A 132 4.28 6.97 2.47
N GLY A 133 4.47 7.33 3.75
CA GLY A 133 4.15 8.66 4.28
C GLY A 133 2.67 8.91 4.56
N ARG A 134 1.83 7.85 4.53
CA ARG A 134 0.40 7.88 4.81
C ARG A 134 0.09 7.06 6.06
N PHE A 135 -0.59 7.64 7.04
CA PHE A 135 -0.99 6.95 8.25
C PHE A 135 -2.08 5.92 7.96
N LEU A 136 -2.02 4.78 8.66
CA LEU A 136 -2.89 3.64 8.38
C LEU A 136 -4.26 3.74 9.07
N PHE A 137 -4.33 4.44 10.20
CA PHE A 137 -5.52 4.51 11.05
C PHE A 137 -6.24 5.87 11.05
N SER A 138 -5.76 6.84 10.26
CA SER A 138 -6.26 8.22 10.24
C SER A 138 -7.49 8.43 9.34
N GLY A 139 -8.13 7.36 8.86
CA GLY A 139 -9.24 7.44 7.90
C GLY A 139 -8.81 8.13 6.60
N ALA A 140 -9.71 8.88 5.97
CA ALA A 140 -9.42 9.63 4.75
C ALA A 140 -8.31 10.70 4.90
N ALA A 141 -8.00 11.13 6.14
CA ALA A 141 -6.95 12.10 6.43
C ALA A 141 -5.57 11.45 6.60
N GLU A 142 -5.14 10.67 5.61
CA GLU A 142 -3.87 9.90 5.61
C GLU A 142 -2.60 10.74 5.85
N GLY A 143 -2.65 12.07 5.74
CA GLY A 143 -1.50 12.96 5.94
C GLY A 143 -1.24 13.38 7.39
N ASN A 144 -2.19 13.12 8.31
CA ASN A 144 -2.09 13.51 9.71
C ASN A 144 -1.93 12.29 10.60
N GLN A 145 -1.29 12.47 11.76
CA GLN A 145 -1.25 11.42 12.78
C GLN A 145 -2.68 11.00 13.15
N SER A 146 -2.84 9.72 13.50
CA SER A 146 -4.16 9.16 13.82
C SER A 146 -4.57 9.53 15.25
N ILE A 147 -3.65 9.38 16.20
CA ILE A 147 -3.88 9.51 17.64
C ILE A 147 -2.87 10.51 18.23
N ALA A 148 -3.31 11.31 19.20
CA ALA A 148 -2.45 12.15 20.02
C ALA A 148 -1.39 11.33 20.79
N SER A 149 -0.40 12.00 21.40
CA SER A 149 0.64 11.29 22.15
C SER A 149 0.09 10.61 23.41
N ALA A 150 0.76 9.52 23.82
CA ALA A 150 0.43 8.83 25.07
C ALA A 150 0.49 9.76 26.29
N ASP A 151 1.44 10.71 26.31
CA ASP A 151 1.56 11.72 27.36
C ASP A 151 0.32 12.62 27.48
N THR A 152 -0.27 13.03 26.36
CA THR A 152 -1.49 13.84 26.36
C THR A 152 -2.67 13.04 26.92
N ILE A 153 -2.85 11.80 26.44
CA ILE A 153 -3.92 10.92 26.91
C ILE A 153 -3.77 10.66 28.42
N LEU A 154 -2.56 10.35 28.89
CA LEU A 154 -2.30 10.07 30.29
C LEU A 154 -2.50 11.29 31.17
N ALA A 155 -2.11 12.48 30.71
CA ALA A 155 -2.32 13.72 31.43
C ALA A 155 -3.81 14.02 31.64
N ASP A 156 -4.62 13.87 30.60
CA ASP A 156 -6.07 14.11 30.65
C ASP A 156 -6.77 13.10 31.57
N VAL A 157 -6.48 11.80 31.38
CA VAL A 157 -7.06 10.72 32.21
C VAL A 157 -6.65 10.87 33.67
N LYS A 158 -5.40 11.22 33.95
CA LYS A 158 -4.94 11.47 35.33
C LYS A 158 -5.68 12.65 35.96
N ALA A 159 -5.93 13.72 35.20
CA ALA A 159 -6.67 14.87 35.70
C ALA A 159 -8.13 14.52 36.04
N LEU A 160 -8.79 13.69 35.23
CA LEU A 160 -10.14 13.18 35.50
C LEU A 160 -10.16 12.33 36.78
N ILE A 161 -9.23 11.39 36.90
CA ILE A 161 -9.15 10.51 38.08
C ILE A 161 -8.83 11.31 39.35
N ASP A 162 -7.90 12.27 39.30
CA ASP A 162 -7.55 13.10 40.47
C ASP A 162 -8.67 14.08 40.88
N ALA A 163 -9.57 14.43 39.97
CA ALA A 163 -10.74 15.29 40.27
C ALA A 163 -11.93 14.52 40.88
N ALA A 164 -11.97 13.19 40.68
CA ALA A 164 -13.08 12.36 41.11
C ALA A 164 -13.07 12.09 42.64
N PRO A 165 -14.25 12.10 43.30
CA PRO A 165 -14.36 11.86 44.74
C PRO A 165 -14.21 10.39 45.15
N ASP A 166 -14.47 9.46 44.24
CA ASP A 166 -14.43 8.01 44.47
C ASP A 166 -14.12 7.24 43.18
N ALA A 167 -13.85 5.93 43.30
CA ALA A 167 -13.52 5.08 42.15
C ALA A 167 -14.66 4.98 41.13
N THR A 168 -15.93 5.01 41.58
CA THR A 168 -17.08 4.88 40.69
C THR A 168 -17.21 6.10 39.78
N THR A 169 -17.04 7.29 40.34
CA THR A 169 -17.07 8.55 39.60
C THR A 169 -15.86 8.65 38.67
N ALA A 170 -14.66 8.24 39.14
CA ALA A 170 -13.46 8.25 38.31
C ALA A 170 -13.60 7.37 37.05
N ILE A 171 -14.15 6.15 37.20
CA ILE A 171 -14.40 5.26 36.06
C ILE A 171 -15.43 5.87 35.11
N ALA A 172 -16.51 6.42 35.64
CA ALA A 172 -17.57 7.02 34.82
C ALA A 172 -17.08 8.25 34.04
N ASP A 173 -16.29 9.12 34.66
CA ASP A 173 -15.72 10.31 34.01
C ASP A 173 -14.77 9.93 32.88
N VAL A 174 -13.95 8.90 33.09
CA VAL A 174 -13.05 8.36 32.05
C VAL A 174 -13.84 7.66 30.94
N ASP A 175 -14.88 6.90 31.27
CA ASP A 175 -15.77 6.30 30.26
C ASP A 175 -16.41 7.39 29.38
N SER A 176 -16.94 8.46 29.97
CA SER A 176 -17.46 9.62 29.23
C SER A 176 -16.43 10.24 28.29
N TYR A 177 -15.18 10.41 28.76
CA TYR A 177 -14.10 11.00 27.95
C TYR A 177 -13.80 10.20 26.67
N PHE A 178 -13.82 8.86 26.73
CA PHE A 178 -13.52 7.99 25.59
C PHE A 178 -14.75 7.64 24.71
N ASP A 179 -15.92 7.47 25.33
CA ASP A 179 -17.08 6.83 24.70
C ASP A 179 -18.22 7.79 24.35
N ASP A 180 -18.23 9.02 24.89
CA ASP A 180 -19.30 9.97 24.55
C ASP A 180 -19.20 10.41 23.08
N PRO A 181 -20.32 10.36 22.32
CA PRO A 181 -20.34 10.86 20.95
C PRO A 181 -20.03 12.36 20.88
N GLY A 182 -19.02 12.74 20.09
CA GLY A 182 -18.52 14.11 20.03
C GLY A 182 -17.73 14.55 21.28
N GLY A 183 -17.33 13.61 22.14
CA GLY A 183 -16.55 13.85 23.35
C GLY A 183 -15.09 14.23 23.08
N ASP A 184 -14.33 14.35 24.17
CA ASP A 184 -12.94 14.81 24.13
C ASP A 184 -12.02 13.84 23.35
N PHE A 185 -12.29 12.53 23.38
CA PHE A 185 -11.54 11.60 22.53
C PHE A 185 -11.69 11.90 21.04
N GLU A 186 -12.91 12.13 20.55
CA GLU A 186 -13.16 12.38 19.12
C GLU A 186 -12.67 13.76 18.66
N THR A 187 -12.56 14.70 19.59
CA THR A 187 -12.24 16.10 19.28
C THR A 187 -10.79 16.47 19.55
N MET A 188 -10.12 15.82 20.52
CA MET A 188 -8.76 16.15 20.96
C MET A 188 -7.76 15.01 20.76
N ILE A 189 -8.19 13.75 20.87
CA ILE A 189 -7.29 12.59 20.81
C ILE A 189 -7.23 11.96 19.43
N TYR A 190 -8.38 11.75 18.78
CA TYR A 190 -8.44 11.30 17.40
C TYR A 190 -8.25 12.49 16.46
N LEU A 191 -7.19 12.42 15.66
CA LEU A 191 -6.76 13.51 14.77
C LEU A 191 -6.94 13.15 13.29
N GLY A 192 -7.50 11.97 13.03
CA GLY A 192 -7.88 11.49 11.71
C GLY A 192 -9.24 12.05 11.24
N SER A 193 -9.69 11.52 10.11
CA SER A 193 -10.99 11.85 9.52
C SER A 193 -12.05 10.85 9.95
N THR A 194 -13.28 11.30 10.20
CA THR A 194 -14.43 10.42 10.42
C THR A 194 -14.90 9.70 9.16
N GLU A 195 -14.47 10.17 7.98
CA GLU A 195 -14.65 9.47 6.71
C GLU A 195 -13.65 8.32 6.57
N ASP A 196 -14.13 7.17 6.12
CA ASP A 196 -13.30 5.99 5.89
C ASP A 196 -12.31 6.21 4.74
N ALA A 197 -11.13 5.62 4.90
CA ALA A 197 -10.12 5.66 3.87
C ALA A 197 -10.55 4.83 2.65
N PRO A 198 -10.16 5.20 1.43
CA PRO A 198 -10.65 4.52 0.25
C PRO A 198 -10.11 3.08 0.16
N GLY A 199 -11.02 2.09 0.20
CA GLY A 199 -10.68 0.71 -0.13
C GLY A 199 -10.20 0.51 -1.56
N VAL A 200 -9.68 -0.69 -1.86
CA VAL A 200 -9.12 -1.05 -3.17
C VAL A 200 -10.18 -1.66 -4.09
N LEU A 201 -10.15 -1.30 -5.37
CA LEU A 201 -11.09 -1.80 -6.38
C LEU A 201 -10.70 -3.19 -6.90
N THR A 202 -11.68 -4.06 -7.02
CA THR A 202 -11.57 -5.33 -7.75
C THR A 202 -11.84 -5.12 -9.24
N PRO A 203 -11.45 -6.07 -10.12
CA PRO A 203 -11.79 -6.04 -11.54
C PRO A 203 -13.30 -5.92 -11.82
N ASP A 204 -14.13 -6.48 -10.93
CA ASP A 204 -15.59 -6.50 -11.07
C ASP A 204 -16.25 -5.17 -10.62
N GLY A 205 -15.46 -4.23 -10.09
CA GLY A 205 -15.94 -2.93 -9.60
C GLY A 205 -16.32 -2.91 -8.13
N ASP A 206 -16.19 -4.04 -7.43
CA ASP A 206 -16.38 -4.12 -5.98
C ASP A 206 -15.21 -3.45 -5.25
N ARG A 207 -15.44 -3.07 -4.00
CA ARG A 207 -14.42 -2.49 -3.12
C ARG A 207 -14.10 -3.44 -1.99
N ILE A 208 -12.81 -3.67 -1.77
CA ILE A 208 -12.29 -4.36 -0.60
C ILE A 208 -11.91 -3.28 0.42
N ASP A 209 -12.66 -3.21 1.51
CA ASP A 209 -12.37 -2.34 2.65
C ASP A 209 -11.53 -3.09 3.67
N TYR A 210 -10.24 -2.76 3.73
CA TYR A 210 -9.26 -3.36 4.63
C TYR A 210 -8.68 -2.33 5.62
N MET A 211 -9.08 -1.07 5.50
CA MET A 211 -8.53 -0.01 6.34
C MET A 211 -9.35 0.12 7.62
N LEU A 212 -8.64 0.18 8.73
CA LEU A 212 -9.23 0.36 10.05
C LEU A 212 -9.03 1.81 10.48
N ARG A 213 -9.95 2.31 11.29
CA ARG A 213 -9.92 3.67 11.80
C ARG A 213 -9.50 3.68 13.26
N GLY A 214 -8.64 4.62 13.64
CA GLY A 214 -8.03 4.70 14.97
C GLY A 214 -9.03 5.02 16.09
N ASP A 215 -10.22 5.46 15.73
CA ASP A 215 -11.35 5.71 16.62
C ASP A 215 -12.29 4.50 16.76
N ALA A 216 -11.93 3.33 16.21
CA ALA A 216 -12.71 2.11 16.44
C ALA A 216 -12.74 1.75 17.92
N GLN A 217 -13.90 1.28 18.42
CA GLN A 217 -14.13 0.99 19.83
C GLN A 217 -13.02 0.13 20.49
N PRO A 218 -12.49 -0.93 19.85
CA PRO A 218 -11.45 -1.75 20.48
C PRO A 218 -10.15 -0.97 20.77
N PHE A 219 -9.83 0.04 19.97
CA PHE A 219 -8.67 0.90 20.21
C PHE A 219 -8.94 1.91 21.32
N ARG A 220 -10.14 2.48 21.36
CA ARG A 220 -10.57 3.37 22.46
C ARG A 220 -10.51 2.64 23.80
N ASP A 221 -11.09 1.45 23.86
CA ASP A 221 -11.08 0.62 25.07
C ASP A 221 -9.66 0.25 25.49
N MET A 222 -8.79 -0.09 24.54
CA MET A 222 -7.39 -0.41 24.85
C MET A 222 -6.65 0.81 25.44
N LEU A 223 -6.77 1.97 24.80
CA LEU A 223 -6.18 3.23 25.28
C LEU A 223 -6.73 3.61 26.65
N LYS A 224 -8.05 3.51 26.84
CA LYS A 224 -8.76 3.76 28.09
C LYS A 224 -8.21 2.89 29.22
N GLY A 225 -8.23 1.57 29.03
CA GLY A 225 -7.80 0.62 30.05
C GLY A 225 -6.33 0.82 30.44
N LEU A 226 -5.44 1.03 29.46
CA LEU A 226 -4.03 1.30 29.70
C LEU A 226 -3.79 2.64 30.39
N ALA A 227 -4.51 3.70 30.02
CA ALA A 227 -4.40 5.01 30.66
C ALA A 227 -4.89 5.00 32.11
N ILE A 228 -5.98 4.28 32.40
CA ILE A 228 -6.46 4.07 33.77
C ILE A 228 -5.40 3.30 34.58
N ALA A 229 -4.86 2.19 34.05
CA ALA A 229 -3.83 1.42 34.71
C ALA A 229 -2.55 2.25 34.96
N ALA A 230 -2.13 3.06 33.98
CA ALA A 230 -0.95 3.93 34.08
C ALA A 230 -1.13 5.09 35.08
N SER A 231 -2.36 5.40 35.50
CA SER A 231 -2.68 6.47 36.45
C SER A 231 -2.51 6.06 37.94
N PHE A 232 -1.70 5.03 38.21
CA PHE A 232 -1.51 4.44 39.55
C PHE A 232 -0.99 5.40 40.62
N GLU A 233 -0.35 6.50 40.23
CA GLU A 233 0.12 7.56 41.14
C GLU A 233 -0.96 8.59 41.48
N SER A 234 -2.23 8.35 41.10
CA SER A 234 -3.33 9.22 41.50
C SER A 234 -3.48 9.30 43.02
N THR A 235 -3.77 10.50 43.49
CA THR A 235 -3.98 10.81 44.90
C THR A 235 -5.20 10.11 45.48
N VAL A 236 -6.21 9.81 44.66
CA VAL A 236 -7.40 9.05 45.04
C VAL A 236 -7.01 7.63 45.45
N PHE A 237 -6.12 6.98 44.70
CA PHE A 237 -5.68 5.59 44.99
C PHE A 237 -4.76 5.48 46.21
N ALA A 238 -4.04 6.54 46.55
CA ALA A 238 -3.24 6.60 47.78
C ALA A 238 -4.11 6.63 49.05
N SER A 239 -5.35 7.12 48.94
CA SER A 239 -6.24 7.33 50.08
C SER A 239 -7.10 6.10 50.44
N SER A 240 -7.32 5.18 49.50
CA SER A 240 -8.23 4.03 49.67
C SER A 240 -7.79 2.79 48.87
N PRO A 241 -7.30 1.73 49.54
CA PRO A 241 -6.94 0.47 48.87
C PRO A 241 -8.12 -0.23 48.18
N THR A 242 -9.35 0.01 48.65
CA THR A 242 -10.58 -0.53 48.06
C THR A 242 -10.87 0.15 46.72
N ASP A 243 -10.75 1.47 46.65
CA ASP A 243 -10.97 2.24 45.42
C ASP A 243 -9.91 1.91 44.38
N LYS A 244 -8.65 1.78 44.81
CA LYS A 244 -7.55 1.33 43.95
C LYS A 244 -7.81 -0.06 43.34
N THR A 245 -8.25 -1.01 44.17
CA THR A 245 -8.64 -2.35 43.70
C THR A 245 -9.77 -2.27 42.68
N ALA A 246 -10.79 -1.44 42.91
CA ALA A 246 -11.93 -1.30 42.01
C ALA A 246 -11.51 -0.73 40.65
N VAL A 247 -10.69 0.34 40.63
CA VAL A 247 -10.20 0.94 39.39
C VAL A 247 -9.30 0.01 38.61
N PHE A 248 -8.35 -0.67 39.26
CA PHE A 248 -7.51 -1.64 38.57
C PHE A 248 -8.30 -2.85 38.06
N THR A 249 -9.37 -3.25 38.75
CA THR A 249 -10.26 -4.32 38.27
C THR A 249 -10.99 -3.89 37.00
N SER A 250 -11.48 -2.64 36.98
CA SER A 250 -12.09 -2.06 35.78
C SER A 250 -11.10 -1.99 34.62
N ALA A 251 -9.90 -1.44 34.86
CA ALA A 251 -8.85 -1.35 33.85
C ALA A 251 -8.50 -2.73 33.26
N ALA A 252 -8.27 -3.74 34.10
CA ALA A 252 -7.98 -5.10 33.64
C ALA A 252 -9.12 -5.68 32.79
N GLY A 253 -10.38 -5.47 33.19
CA GLY A 253 -11.55 -5.93 32.45
C GLY A 253 -11.70 -5.24 31.08
N VAL A 254 -11.51 -3.93 31.04
CA VAL A 254 -11.56 -3.14 29.79
C VAL A 254 -10.44 -3.57 28.84
N ILE A 255 -9.20 -3.73 29.33
CA ILE A 255 -8.06 -4.17 28.52
C ILE A 255 -8.32 -5.57 27.93
N GLU A 256 -8.82 -6.51 28.73
CA GLU A 256 -9.05 -7.88 28.27
C GLU A 256 -10.18 -7.96 27.23
N ASN A 257 -11.24 -7.18 27.39
CA ASN A 257 -12.29 -7.05 26.37
C ASN A 257 -11.75 -6.41 25.09
N ALA A 258 -10.96 -5.33 25.21
CA ALA A 258 -10.32 -4.67 24.08
C ALA A 258 -9.38 -5.61 23.33
N ARG A 259 -8.63 -6.45 24.05
CA ARG A 259 -7.74 -7.48 23.49
C ARG A 259 -8.53 -8.50 22.67
N GLN A 260 -9.64 -9.02 23.19
CA GLN A 260 -10.51 -9.95 22.45
C GLN A 260 -11.11 -9.29 21.20
N ASN A 261 -11.63 -8.07 21.33
CA ASN A 261 -12.18 -7.35 20.18
C ASN A 261 -11.09 -7.01 19.14
N THR A 262 -9.85 -6.80 19.55
CA THR A 262 -8.70 -6.61 18.63
C THR A 262 -8.38 -7.91 17.89
N VAL A 263 -8.49 -9.08 18.53
CA VAL A 263 -8.37 -10.38 17.84
C VAL A 263 -9.43 -10.51 16.75
N ASP A 264 -10.66 -10.07 17.01
CA ASP A 264 -11.72 -10.08 16.01
C ASP A 264 -11.41 -9.12 14.85
N LEU A 265 -10.90 -7.90 15.12
CA LEU A 265 -10.46 -6.99 14.06
C LEU A 265 -9.35 -7.60 13.20
N ARG A 266 -8.38 -8.28 13.83
CA ARG A 266 -7.31 -9.00 13.11
C ARG A 266 -7.86 -10.14 12.26
N ALA A 267 -8.83 -10.88 12.76
CA ALA A 267 -9.47 -11.95 12.01
C ALA A 267 -10.21 -11.40 10.78
N HIS A 268 -10.97 -10.32 10.93
CA HIS A 268 -11.63 -9.64 9.81
C HIS A 268 -10.62 -9.13 8.78
N LEU A 269 -9.56 -8.44 9.22
CA LEU A 269 -8.50 -7.98 8.31
C LEU A 269 -7.84 -9.15 7.58
N GLY A 270 -7.66 -10.30 8.23
CA GLY A 270 -7.13 -11.52 7.59
C GLY A 270 -8.03 -12.07 6.47
N VAL A 271 -9.36 -11.92 6.60
CA VAL A 271 -10.30 -12.25 5.51
C VAL A 271 -10.09 -11.30 4.33
N GLU A 272 -9.89 -10.00 4.59
CA GLU A 272 -9.66 -9.02 3.53
C GLU A 272 -8.30 -9.18 2.84
N GLU A 273 -7.26 -9.55 3.59
CA GLU A 273 -5.97 -9.95 3.01
C GLU A 273 -6.11 -11.13 2.06
N GLN A 274 -6.94 -12.12 2.44
CA GLN A 274 -7.24 -13.27 1.59
C GLN A 274 -8.05 -12.86 0.34
N ASN A 275 -8.98 -11.92 0.47
CA ASN A 275 -9.74 -11.37 -0.66
C ASN A 275 -8.81 -10.62 -1.63
N ILE A 276 -7.87 -9.82 -1.12
CA ILE A 276 -6.84 -9.15 -1.92
C ILE A 276 -5.99 -10.19 -2.67
N ALA A 277 -5.49 -11.21 -1.97
CA ALA A 277 -4.65 -12.26 -2.56
C ALA A 277 -5.40 -13.06 -3.65
N ARG A 278 -6.66 -13.40 -3.41
CA ARG A 278 -7.52 -14.06 -4.41
C ARG A 278 -7.70 -13.19 -5.64
N THR A 279 -7.95 -11.89 -5.45
CA THR A 279 -8.13 -10.93 -6.54
C THR A 279 -6.84 -10.76 -7.34
N GLN A 280 -5.68 -10.74 -6.68
CA GLN A 280 -4.37 -10.72 -7.36
C GLN A 280 -4.18 -11.95 -8.25
N SER A 281 -4.45 -13.15 -7.73
CA SER A 281 -4.34 -14.40 -8.50
C SER A 281 -5.31 -14.42 -9.70
N PHE A 282 -6.52 -13.88 -9.52
CA PHE A 282 -7.50 -13.75 -10.59
C PHE A 282 -7.03 -12.80 -11.69
N ILE A 283 -6.48 -11.63 -11.32
CA ILE A 283 -5.91 -10.68 -12.27
C ILE A 283 -4.76 -11.28 -13.07
N GLU A 284 -3.83 -11.99 -12.40
CA GLU A 284 -2.71 -12.62 -13.11
C GLU A 284 -3.18 -13.70 -14.09
N THR A 285 -4.20 -14.49 -13.72
CA THR A 285 -4.81 -15.47 -14.63
C THR A 285 -5.43 -14.79 -15.85
N GLN A 286 -6.17 -13.68 -15.63
CA GLN A 286 -6.76 -12.92 -16.72
C GLN A 286 -5.71 -12.27 -17.63
N LYS A 287 -4.64 -11.71 -17.06
CA LYS A 287 -3.53 -11.15 -17.83
C LYS A 287 -2.90 -12.22 -18.72
N SER A 288 -2.57 -13.39 -18.18
CA SER A 288 -2.00 -14.48 -18.97
C SER A 288 -2.93 -14.94 -20.10
N ALA A 289 -4.24 -15.02 -19.86
CA ALA A 289 -5.21 -15.38 -20.90
C ALA A 289 -5.29 -14.32 -22.01
N LEU A 290 -5.29 -13.04 -21.63
CA LEU A 290 -5.29 -11.91 -22.57
C LEU A 290 -3.98 -11.81 -23.35
N GLU A 291 -2.84 -12.07 -22.71
CA GLU A 291 -1.52 -12.11 -23.36
C GLU A 291 -1.44 -13.26 -24.37
N LEU A 292 -1.99 -14.43 -24.05
CA LEU A 292 -2.12 -15.54 -25.00
C LEU A 292 -3.00 -15.15 -26.19
N SER A 293 -4.20 -14.60 -25.93
CA SER A 293 -5.09 -14.13 -27.01
C SER A 293 -4.45 -13.05 -27.87
N ARG A 294 -3.61 -12.19 -27.29
CA ARG A 294 -2.84 -11.17 -28.02
C ARG A 294 -1.78 -11.82 -28.92
N SER A 295 -1.07 -12.83 -28.41
CA SER A 295 -0.11 -13.60 -29.18
C SER A 295 -0.77 -14.41 -30.30
N ASP A 296 -1.98 -14.93 -30.12
CA ASP A 296 -2.70 -15.64 -31.19
C ASP A 296 -3.10 -14.70 -32.33
N LEU A 297 -3.41 -13.43 -32.01
CA LEU A 297 -3.85 -12.43 -33.00
C LEU A 297 -2.70 -11.70 -33.70
N ALA A 298 -1.60 -11.46 -32.99
CA ALA A 298 -0.50 -10.60 -33.47
C ALA A 298 0.89 -11.13 -33.10
N GLY A 299 1.02 -12.42 -32.77
CA GLY A 299 2.29 -13.04 -32.43
C GLY A 299 3.17 -13.30 -33.66
N VAL A 300 4.48 -13.25 -33.44
CA VAL A 300 5.50 -13.63 -34.42
C VAL A 300 6.55 -14.49 -33.74
N ASP A 301 7.13 -15.44 -34.47
CA ASP A 301 8.22 -16.26 -33.96
C ASP A 301 9.47 -15.37 -33.69
N PRO A 302 9.94 -15.27 -32.42
CA PRO A 302 11.11 -14.47 -32.09
C PRO A 302 12.38 -14.92 -32.82
N TYR A 303 12.51 -16.20 -33.18
CA TYR A 303 13.66 -16.71 -33.93
C TYR A 303 13.64 -16.26 -35.39
N GLU A 304 12.45 -16.21 -36.00
CA GLU A 304 12.30 -15.67 -37.34
C GLU A 304 12.60 -14.17 -37.35
N ALA A 305 12.07 -13.43 -36.37
CA ALA A 305 12.34 -12.02 -36.18
C ALA A 305 13.83 -11.73 -35.94
N ALA A 306 14.52 -12.54 -35.13
CA ALA A 306 15.96 -12.44 -34.90
C ALA A 306 16.77 -12.64 -36.19
N THR A 307 16.39 -13.65 -36.99
CA THR A 307 17.02 -13.93 -38.28
C THR A 307 16.83 -12.75 -39.24
N ARG A 308 15.63 -12.17 -39.27
CA ARG A 308 15.30 -10.98 -40.07
C ARG A 308 16.08 -9.75 -39.61
N PHE A 309 16.19 -9.52 -38.30
CA PHE A 309 16.98 -8.44 -37.70
C PHE A 309 18.44 -8.50 -38.15
N LEU A 310 19.09 -9.67 -38.01
CA LEU A 310 20.48 -9.87 -38.43
C LEU A 310 20.67 -9.65 -39.94
N ALA A 311 19.72 -10.10 -40.76
CA ALA A 311 19.76 -9.85 -42.20
C ALA A 311 19.69 -8.35 -42.52
N LEU A 312 18.81 -7.61 -41.85
CA LEU A 312 18.65 -6.16 -42.02
C LEU A 312 19.87 -5.38 -41.50
N GLU A 313 20.50 -5.82 -40.40
CA GLU A 313 21.74 -5.24 -39.87
C GLU A 313 22.88 -5.34 -40.89
N ASN A 314 23.04 -6.51 -41.49
CA ASN A 314 24.03 -6.75 -42.54
C ASN A 314 23.76 -5.86 -43.77
N GLN A 315 22.49 -5.75 -44.19
CA GLN A 315 22.10 -4.90 -45.32
C GLN A 315 22.34 -3.41 -45.04
N LEU A 316 22.02 -2.92 -43.84
CA LEU A 316 22.25 -1.53 -43.45
C LEU A 316 23.76 -1.20 -43.40
N THR A 317 24.56 -2.12 -42.86
CA THR A 317 26.03 -1.99 -42.81
C THR A 317 26.63 -1.96 -44.23
N ALA A 318 26.15 -2.82 -45.13
CA ALA A 318 26.54 -2.80 -46.54
C ALA A 318 26.14 -1.48 -47.22
N ALA A 319 24.92 -0.98 -46.99
CA ALA A 319 24.44 0.28 -47.54
C ALA A 319 25.29 1.47 -47.07
N TYR A 320 25.66 1.54 -45.79
CA TYR A 320 26.57 2.58 -45.28
C TYR A 320 27.98 2.47 -45.87
N THR A 321 28.47 1.25 -46.06
CA THR A 321 29.78 1.03 -46.71
C THR A 321 29.76 1.54 -48.15
N VAL A 322 28.69 1.28 -48.90
CA VAL A 322 28.49 1.77 -50.27
C VAL A 322 28.34 3.30 -50.29
N ALA A 323 27.51 3.87 -49.42
CA ALA A 323 27.33 5.31 -49.30
C ALA A 323 28.65 6.03 -48.97
N SER A 324 29.47 5.46 -48.08
CA SER A 324 30.81 5.96 -47.76
C SER A 324 31.73 5.95 -48.99
N ARG A 325 31.77 4.83 -49.74
CA ARG A 325 32.55 4.73 -50.99
C ARG A 325 32.10 5.75 -52.05
N ILE A 326 30.80 5.93 -52.24
CA ILE A 326 30.25 6.91 -53.20
C ILE A 326 30.56 8.35 -52.75
N SER A 327 30.44 8.65 -51.46
CA SER A 327 30.81 9.96 -50.90
C SER A 327 32.31 10.27 -51.12
N ASN A 328 33.17 9.25 -51.06
CA ASN A 328 34.61 9.38 -51.31
C ASN A 328 34.98 9.50 -52.81
N LEU A 329 34.07 9.14 -53.73
CA LEU A 329 34.23 9.28 -55.18
C LEU A 329 33.81 10.66 -55.72
N ARG A 330 33.32 11.57 -54.87
CA ARG A 330 32.96 12.93 -55.29
C ARG A 330 34.15 13.65 -55.94
N LEU A 331 33.83 14.35 -57.04
CA LEU A 331 34.69 14.99 -58.05
C LEU A 331 35.97 15.68 -57.54
N THR A 332 36.02 16.12 -56.29
CA THR A 332 37.22 16.70 -55.64
C THR A 332 38.40 15.72 -55.53
N ASN A 333 38.16 14.41 -55.49
CA ASN A 333 39.23 13.40 -55.55
C ASN A 333 39.59 12.97 -56.98
N PHE A 334 38.75 13.27 -57.97
CA PHE A 334 38.99 12.95 -59.39
C PHE A 334 39.72 14.08 -60.15
N LEU A 335 39.68 15.31 -59.61
CA LEU A 335 40.38 16.48 -60.16
C LEU A 335 41.70 16.81 -59.43
N ARG A 336 42.31 15.82 -58.76
CA ARG A 336 43.70 15.90 -58.28
C ARG A 336 44.61 15.12 -59.19
#